data_AF-A0A2U1V619-F1
#
_entry.id   AF-A0A2U1V619-F1
#
_cell.length_a   1.000
_cell.length_b   1.000
_cell.length_c   1.000
_cell.angle_alpha   90.00
_cell.angle_beta   90.00
_cell.angle_gamma   90.00
#
_symmetry.space_group_name_H-M   'P 1'
#
loop_
_entity.id
_entity.type
_entity.pdbx_description
1 polymer ?
#
loop_
_entity_poly.entity_id
_entity_poly.type
_entity_poly.pdbx_seq_one_letter_code
_entity_poly.pdbx_strand_id
1 'polypeptide(L)'
;MGAALRAALQEEMGPLFKELRVFVDRRIAELSAEVAATSDMADMAEEKISQKLGLVHEQIAKLVAIPAASTRNSGLELEAVVQATETAANTIMEATEAIQSWISSGQKDQASIEALSARVNSIFEACSFQDITGQRIRRAIQHLQQVETMLEQIVPGVSAATDAMVPQVKVQAQMRTTSDAAQATPDLSQDAIDALLNGAGAAPAAAPMSQAEIDALLNG
;
A
#
# COMPACT_ATOMS: atom_id res chain seq x y z
N MET A 1 -27.71 -65.45 -70.28
CA MET A 1 -28.66 -64.74 -69.38
C MET A 1 -27.96 -63.85 -68.35
N GLY A 2 -26.88 -64.31 -67.70
CA GLY A 2 -26.20 -63.51 -66.65
C GLY A 2 -25.55 -62.19 -67.10
N ALA A 3 -25.06 -62.08 -68.34
CA ALA A 3 -24.42 -60.86 -68.85
C ALA A 3 -25.43 -59.74 -69.16
N ALA A 4 -26.59 -60.09 -69.73
CA ALA A 4 -27.66 -59.14 -70.03
C ALA A 4 -28.32 -58.59 -68.76
N LEU A 5 -28.53 -59.45 -67.75
CA LEU A 5 -29.03 -59.02 -66.45
C LEU A 5 -28.05 -58.07 -65.75
N ARG A 6 -26.74 -58.35 -65.81
CA ARG A 6 -25.70 -57.47 -65.25
C ARG A 6 -25.65 -56.11 -65.96
N ALA A 7 -25.78 -56.09 -67.28
CA ALA A 7 -25.79 -54.86 -68.07
C ALA A 7 -27.03 -54.00 -67.74
N ALA A 8 -28.22 -54.61 -67.67
CA ALA A 8 -29.45 -53.91 -67.29
C ALA A 8 -29.38 -53.34 -65.86
N LEU A 9 -28.84 -54.12 -64.91
CA LEU A 9 -28.64 -53.64 -63.53
C LEU A 9 -27.65 -52.47 -63.46
N GLN A 10 -26.60 -52.49 -64.30
CA GLN A 10 -25.60 -51.43 -64.36
C GLN A 10 -26.15 -50.16 -65.04
N GLU A 11 -27.04 -50.31 -66.01
CA GLU A 11 -27.75 -49.22 -66.68
C GLU A 11 -28.73 -48.51 -65.74
N GLU A 12 -29.45 -49.24 -64.87
CA GLU A 12 -30.37 -48.63 -63.90
C GLU A 12 -29.69 -48.14 -62.61
N MET A 13 -28.73 -48.89 -62.06
CA MET A 13 -28.08 -48.53 -60.78
C MET A 13 -26.93 -47.54 -60.95
N GLY A 14 -26.29 -47.50 -62.12
CA GLY A 14 -25.18 -46.58 -62.41
C GLY A 14 -25.51 -45.11 -62.17
N PRO A 15 -26.65 -44.60 -62.67
CA PRO A 15 -27.11 -43.23 -62.41
C PRO A 15 -27.34 -42.93 -60.92
N LEU A 16 -27.97 -43.84 -60.18
CA LEU A 16 -28.23 -43.68 -58.74
C LEU A 16 -26.93 -43.60 -57.92
N PHE A 17 -25.95 -44.47 -58.21
CA PHE A 17 -24.64 -44.39 -57.55
C PHE A 17 -23.87 -43.13 -57.93
N LYS A 18 -24.04 -42.62 -59.16
CA LYS A 18 -23.44 -41.35 -59.59
C LYS A 18 -24.05 -40.17 -58.83
N GLU A 19 -25.37 -40.16 -58.66
CA GLU A 19 -26.07 -39.12 -57.89
C GLU A 19 -25.69 -39.17 -56.41
N LEU A 20 -25.64 -40.36 -55.81
CA LEU A 20 -25.17 -40.54 -54.43
C LEU A 20 -23.73 -40.04 -54.25
N ARG A 21 -22.84 -40.33 -55.20
CA ARG A 21 -21.45 -39.84 -55.16
C ARG A 21 -21.40 -38.32 -55.21
N VAL A 22 -22.15 -37.69 -56.13
CA VAL A 22 -22.21 -36.22 -56.22
C VAL A 22 -22.78 -35.60 -54.93
N PHE A 23 -23.81 -36.21 -54.35
CA PHE A 23 -24.37 -35.78 -53.08
C PHE A 23 -23.36 -35.87 -51.93
N VAL A 24 -22.65 -37.00 -51.83
CA VAL A 24 -21.61 -37.21 -50.81
C VAL A 24 -20.44 -36.24 -51.00
N ASP A 25 -19.96 -36.05 -52.23
CA ASP A 25 -18.87 -35.09 -52.52
C ASP A 25 -19.27 -33.66 -52.13
N ARG A 26 -20.53 -33.26 -52.40
CA ARG A 26 -21.06 -31.97 -51.97
C ARG A 26 -21.13 -31.86 -50.44
N ARG A 27 -21.59 -32.91 -49.74
CA ARG A 27 -21.68 -32.92 -48.28
C ARG A 27 -20.31 -32.90 -47.61
N ILE A 28 -19.34 -33.62 -48.17
CA ILE A 28 -17.95 -33.58 -47.71
C ILE A 28 -17.39 -32.17 -47.88
N ALA A 29 -17.65 -31.50 -49.00
CA ALA A 29 -17.21 -30.12 -49.23
C ALA A 29 -17.85 -29.13 -48.25
N GLU A 30 -19.17 -29.22 -48.03
CA GLU A 30 -19.89 -28.38 -47.06
C GLU A 30 -19.37 -28.59 -45.63
N LEU A 31 -19.27 -29.85 -45.17
CA LEU A 31 -18.73 -30.17 -43.83
C LEU A 31 -17.27 -29.76 -43.67
N SER A 32 -16.44 -29.92 -44.71
CA SER A 32 -15.03 -29.49 -44.66
C SER A 32 -14.92 -27.98 -44.50
N ALA A 33 -15.79 -27.21 -45.16
CA ALA A 33 -15.85 -25.76 -45.01
C ALA A 33 -16.31 -25.34 -43.60
N GLU A 34 -17.33 -26.02 -43.05
CA GLU A 34 -17.80 -25.77 -41.68
C GLU A 34 -16.73 -26.10 -40.63
N VAL A 35 -16.03 -27.23 -40.78
CA VAL A 35 -14.95 -27.63 -39.86
C VAL A 35 -13.79 -26.65 -39.93
N ALA A 36 -13.39 -26.22 -41.13
CA ALA A 36 -12.34 -25.21 -41.29
C ALA A 36 -12.72 -23.88 -40.61
N ALA A 37 -13.94 -23.39 -40.83
CA ALA A 37 -14.42 -22.18 -40.16
C ALA A 37 -14.47 -22.31 -38.63
N THR A 38 -14.84 -23.49 -38.13
CA THR A 38 -14.87 -23.77 -36.68
C THR A 38 -13.46 -23.82 -36.09
N SER A 39 -12.49 -24.38 -36.82
CA SER A 39 -11.08 -24.39 -36.45
C SER A 39 -10.55 -22.96 -36.36
N ASP A 40 -10.79 -22.12 -37.38
CA ASP A 40 -10.35 -20.73 -37.38
C ASP A 40 -10.93 -19.95 -36.19
N MET A 41 -12.20 -20.20 -35.84
CA MET A 41 -12.82 -19.58 -34.66
C MET A 41 -12.19 -20.04 -33.34
N ALA A 42 -11.80 -21.30 -33.24
CA ALA A 42 -11.11 -21.83 -32.07
C ALA A 42 -9.71 -21.21 -31.91
N ASP A 43 -8.95 -21.09 -33.00
CA ASP A 43 -7.62 -20.47 -33.00
C ASP A 43 -7.71 -19.00 -32.56
N MET A 44 -8.68 -18.24 -33.10
CA MET A 44 -8.94 -16.86 -32.66
C MET A 44 -9.34 -16.76 -31.17
N ALA A 45 -10.04 -17.76 -30.64
CA ALA A 45 -10.41 -17.80 -29.23
C ALA A 45 -9.20 -18.09 -28.34
N GLU A 46 -8.31 -19.00 -28.76
CA GLU A 46 -7.06 -19.32 -28.07
C GLU A 46 -6.12 -18.11 -27.99
N GLU A 47 -5.98 -17.36 -29.10
CA GLU A 47 -5.21 -16.11 -29.13
C GLU A 47 -5.78 -15.07 -28.15
N LYS A 48 -7.11 -14.88 -28.14
CA LYS A 48 -7.77 -13.94 -27.21
C LYS A 48 -7.59 -14.33 -25.76
N ILE A 49 -7.70 -15.63 -25.44
CA ILE A 49 -7.49 -16.12 -24.08
C ILE A 49 -6.03 -15.90 -23.66
N SER A 50 -5.08 -16.23 -24.52
CA SER A 50 -3.65 -16.01 -24.27
C SER A 50 -3.33 -14.54 -24.03
N GLN A 51 -3.91 -13.64 -24.83
CA GLN A 51 -3.75 -12.20 -24.65
C GLN A 51 -4.34 -11.73 -23.31
N LYS A 52 -5.55 -12.16 -22.95
CA LYS A 52 -6.16 -11.82 -21.65
C LYS A 52 -5.38 -12.39 -20.47
N LEU A 53 -4.87 -13.62 -20.58
CA LEU A 53 -4.04 -14.23 -19.55
C LEU A 53 -2.73 -13.46 -19.37
N GLY A 54 -2.13 -12.98 -20.47
CA GLY A 54 -0.97 -12.09 -20.42
C GLY A 54 -1.26 -10.79 -19.66
N LEU A 55 -2.39 -10.15 -19.94
CA LEU A 55 -2.82 -8.94 -19.21
C LEU A 55 -3.04 -9.22 -17.71
N VAL A 56 -3.69 -10.33 -17.38
CA VAL A 56 -3.91 -10.75 -15.98
C VAL A 56 -2.57 -11.02 -15.28
N HIS A 57 -1.65 -11.73 -15.92
CA HIS A 57 -0.31 -11.95 -15.38
C HIS A 57 0.45 -10.64 -15.15
N GLU A 58 0.36 -9.68 -16.07
CA GLU A 58 0.96 -8.35 -15.90
C GLU A 58 0.33 -7.58 -14.73
N GLN A 59 -1.00 -7.64 -14.59
CA GLN A 59 -1.70 -7.02 -13.47
C GLN A 59 -1.31 -7.66 -12.14
N ILE A 60 -1.23 -8.99 -12.07
CA ILE A 60 -0.77 -9.72 -10.87
C ILE A 60 0.68 -9.35 -10.54
N ALA A 61 1.57 -9.28 -11.53
CA ALA A 61 2.97 -8.90 -11.31
C ALA A 61 3.09 -7.50 -10.68
N LYS A 62 2.29 -6.53 -11.16
CA LYS A 62 2.21 -5.19 -10.55
C LYS A 62 1.67 -5.25 -9.12
N LEU A 63 0.68 -6.11 -8.88
CA LEU A 63 0.05 -6.32 -7.56
C LEU A 63 0.95 -6.98 -6.53
N VAL A 64 1.92 -7.79 -6.95
CA VAL A 64 2.87 -8.41 -6.03
C VAL A 64 4.06 -7.49 -5.77
N ALA A 65 4.56 -6.81 -6.81
CA ALA A 65 5.76 -5.98 -6.70
C ALA A 65 5.53 -4.68 -5.89
N ILE A 66 4.41 -3.96 -6.13
CA ILE A 66 4.17 -2.64 -5.54
C ILE A 66 3.84 -2.73 -4.04
N PRO A 67 2.90 -3.59 -3.59
CA PRO A 67 2.65 -3.83 -2.17
C PRO A 67 3.85 -4.44 -1.45
N ALA A 68 4.64 -5.35 -2.06
CA ALA A 68 5.80 -5.91 -1.37
C ALA A 68 6.83 -4.83 -0.98
N ALA A 69 7.03 -3.82 -1.85
CA ALA A 69 7.89 -2.68 -1.53
C ALA A 69 7.23 -1.74 -0.51
N SER A 70 5.95 -1.39 -0.70
CA SER A 70 5.22 -0.45 0.16
C SER A 70 4.95 -1.02 1.56
N THR A 71 4.47 -2.26 1.68
CA THR A 71 4.22 -2.95 2.95
C THR A 71 5.50 -3.21 3.72
N ARG A 72 6.60 -3.57 3.06
CA ARG A 72 7.92 -3.67 3.72
C ARG A 72 8.34 -2.31 4.29
N ASN A 73 8.10 -1.23 3.56
CA ASN A 73 8.39 0.12 4.03
C ASN A 73 7.49 0.51 5.22
N SER A 74 6.17 0.27 5.14
CA SER A 74 5.25 0.55 6.24
C SER A 74 5.55 -0.24 7.50
N GLY A 75 5.98 -1.50 7.38
CA GLY A 75 6.40 -2.32 8.51
C GLY A 75 7.63 -1.74 9.23
N LEU A 76 8.64 -1.31 8.46
CA LEU A 76 9.83 -0.64 9.00
C LEU A 76 9.47 0.71 9.66
N GLU A 77 8.56 1.48 9.07
CA GLU A 77 8.08 2.74 9.65
C GLU A 77 7.36 2.51 10.99
N LEU A 78 6.52 1.47 11.08
CA LEU A 78 5.82 1.08 12.30
C LEU A 78 6.77 0.57 13.39
N GLU A 79 7.79 -0.20 13.03
CA GLU A 79 8.79 -0.71 13.99
C GLU A 79 9.64 0.43 14.58
N ALA A 80 10.08 1.36 13.73
CA ALA A 80 10.82 2.54 14.18
C ALA A 80 9.93 3.52 14.97
N VAL A 81 8.62 3.54 14.73
CA VAL A 81 7.64 4.22 15.60
C VAL A 81 7.63 3.58 16.99
N VAL A 82 7.54 2.25 17.10
CA VAL A 82 7.54 1.54 18.38
C VAL A 82 8.82 1.86 19.15
N GLN A 83 9.98 1.77 18.49
CA GLN A 83 11.27 2.05 19.11
C GLN A 83 11.39 3.51 19.59
N ALA A 84 10.89 4.48 18.80
CA ALA A 84 10.86 5.88 19.20
C ALA A 84 9.94 6.12 20.40
N THR A 85 8.78 5.47 20.45
CA THR A 85 7.84 5.58 21.59
C THR A 85 8.39 4.96 22.86
N GLU A 86 9.08 3.83 22.77
CA GLU A 86 9.73 3.19 23.91
C GLU A 86 10.85 4.07 24.47
N THR A 87 11.68 4.64 23.58
CA THR A 87 12.77 5.55 23.96
C THR A 87 12.23 6.81 24.63
N ALA A 88 11.18 7.43 24.07
CA ALA A 88 10.54 8.60 24.65
C ALA A 88 9.92 8.28 26.03
N ALA A 89 9.26 7.13 26.17
CA ALA A 89 8.67 6.70 27.44
C ALA A 89 9.74 6.50 28.53
N ASN A 90 10.85 5.83 28.20
CA ASN A 90 11.97 5.63 29.12
C ASN A 90 12.59 6.98 29.53
N THR A 91 12.80 7.89 28.58
CA THR A 91 13.35 9.24 28.85
C THR A 91 12.46 10.03 29.80
N ILE A 92 11.13 10.00 29.59
CA ILE A 92 10.15 10.67 30.47
C ILE A 92 10.20 10.06 31.87
N MET A 93 10.26 8.73 31.98
CA MET A 93 10.32 8.03 33.27
C MET A 93 11.61 8.36 34.03
N GLU A 94 12.77 8.28 33.39
CA GLU A 94 14.07 8.63 33.98
C GLU A 94 14.12 10.10 34.44
N ALA A 95 13.60 11.03 33.63
CA ALA A 95 13.53 12.43 34.01
C ALA A 95 12.62 12.64 35.22
N THR A 96 11.47 11.94 35.28
CA THR A 96 10.53 12.03 36.40
C THR A 96 11.11 11.44 37.69
N GLU A 97 11.82 10.31 37.60
CA GLU A 97 12.53 9.71 38.74
C GLU A 97 13.63 10.64 39.28
N ALA A 98 14.39 11.28 38.39
CA ALA A 98 15.40 12.27 38.78
C ALA A 98 14.77 13.49 39.47
N ILE A 99 13.62 13.97 39.00
CA ILE A 99 12.85 15.05 39.64
C ILE A 99 12.38 14.61 41.02
N GLN A 100 11.87 13.39 41.17
CA GLN A 100 11.43 12.87 42.47
C GLN A 100 12.60 12.78 43.46
N SER A 101 13.76 12.27 43.02
CA SER A 101 14.99 12.22 43.82
C SER A 101 15.42 13.61 44.29
N TRP A 102 15.38 14.61 43.38
CA TRP A 102 15.67 16.00 43.71
C TRP A 102 14.72 16.55 44.77
N ILE A 103 13.40 16.33 44.63
CA ILE A 103 12.40 16.76 45.62
C ILE A 103 12.71 16.15 47.00
N SER A 104 13.01 14.85 47.04
CA SER A 104 13.33 14.13 48.28
C SER A 104 14.65 14.58 48.92
N SER A 105 15.63 15.03 48.12
CA SER A 105 16.91 15.53 48.62
C SER A 105 16.80 16.85 49.39
N GLY A 106 15.75 17.65 49.11
CA GLY A 106 15.56 18.97 49.70
C GLY A 106 16.60 20.02 49.27
N GLN A 107 17.43 19.72 48.26
CA GLN A 107 18.42 20.66 47.73
C GLN A 107 17.76 21.86 47.06
N LYS A 108 18.29 23.06 47.32
CA LYS A 108 17.77 24.33 46.79
C LYS A 108 18.85 25.26 46.27
N ASP A 109 20.07 24.76 46.11
CA ASP A 109 21.16 25.54 45.52
C ASP A 109 20.92 25.75 44.01
N GLN A 110 21.56 26.79 43.46
CA GLN A 110 21.38 27.20 42.08
C GLN A 110 21.66 26.07 41.08
N ALA A 111 22.72 25.27 41.31
CA ALA A 111 23.06 24.17 40.42
C ALA A 111 22.00 23.06 40.43
N SER A 112 21.43 22.78 41.60
CA SER A 112 20.31 21.84 41.75
C SER A 112 19.04 22.32 41.02
N ILE A 113 18.76 23.63 40.99
CA ILE A 113 17.61 24.20 40.24
C ILE A 113 17.85 24.12 38.73
N GLU A 114 19.07 24.38 38.26
CA GLU A 114 19.45 24.24 36.85
C GLU A 114 19.34 22.78 36.38
N ALA A 115 19.78 21.83 37.20
CA ALA A 115 19.62 20.41 36.92
C ALA A 115 18.14 20.00 36.80
N LEU A 116 17.27 20.53 37.67
CA LEU A 116 15.82 20.33 37.59
C LEU A 116 15.25 20.88 36.27
N SER A 117 15.64 22.10 35.88
CA SER A 117 15.22 22.70 34.61
C SER A 117 15.63 21.85 33.41
N ALA A 118 16.84 21.28 33.41
CA ALA A 118 17.29 20.38 32.37
C ALA A 118 16.45 19.09 32.28
N ARG A 119 16.02 18.51 33.42
CA ARG A 119 15.12 17.34 33.43
C ARG A 119 13.75 17.67 32.87
N VAL A 120 13.20 18.83 33.20
CA VAL A 120 11.92 19.30 32.64
C VAL A 120 12.03 19.53 31.13
N ASN A 121 13.14 20.10 30.65
CA ASN A 121 13.37 20.26 29.21
C ASN A 121 13.47 18.92 28.48
N SER A 122 14.14 17.92 29.09
CA SER A 122 14.22 16.56 28.54
C SER A 122 12.83 15.91 28.37
N ILE A 123 11.89 16.18 29.28
CA ILE A 123 10.49 15.74 29.15
C ILE A 123 9.81 16.43 27.96
N PHE A 124 9.99 17.75 27.81
CA PHE A 124 9.41 18.49 26.68
C PHE A 124 9.94 18.01 25.33
N GLU A 125 11.25 17.75 25.23
CA GLU A 125 11.87 17.19 24.03
C GLU A 125 11.31 15.79 23.72
N ALA A 126 11.25 14.89 24.70
CA ALA A 126 10.71 13.54 24.53
C ALA A 126 9.23 13.56 24.08
N CYS A 127 8.41 14.46 24.64
CA CYS A 127 7.02 14.64 24.24
C CYS A 127 6.89 15.24 22.82
N SER A 128 7.81 16.11 22.40
CA SER A 128 7.81 16.65 21.03
C SER A 128 8.08 15.57 19.98
N PHE A 129 8.98 14.62 20.26
CA PHE A 129 9.24 13.47 19.39
C PHE A 129 8.05 12.50 19.27
N GLN A 130 7.12 12.52 20.22
CA GLN A 130 5.86 11.77 20.12
C GLN A 130 4.97 12.27 18.97
N ASP A 131 5.02 13.56 18.62
CA ASP A 131 4.23 14.09 17.48
C ASP A 131 4.76 13.58 16.14
N ILE A 132 6.09 13.48 15.97
CA ILE A 132 6.72 12.87 14.79
C ILE A 132 6.24 11.42 14.64
N THR A 133 6.13 10.69 15.75
CA THR A 133 5.60 9.33 15.76
C THR A 133 4.17 9.28 15.22
N GLY A 134 3.30 10.22 15.61
CA GLY A 134 1.93 10.33 15.11
C GLY A 134 1.87 10.60 13.60
N GLN A 135 2.79 11.39 13.06
CA GLN A 135 2.90 11.65 11.62
C GLN A 135 3.32 10.39 10.85
N ARG A 136 4.26 9.61 11.39
CA ARG A 136 4.72 8.34 10.80
C ARG A 136 3.64 7.26 10.78
N ILE A 137 2.87 7.11 11.86
CA ILE A 137 1.71 6.21 11.88
C ILE A 137 0.71 6.60 10.79
N ARG A 138 0.43 7.90 10.63
CA ARG A 138 -0.48 8.37 9.57
C ARG A 138 0.04 8.02 8.17
N ARG A 139 1.35 8.19 7.90
CA ARG A 139 1.97 7.79 6.63
C ARG A 139 1.86 6.28 6.37
N ALA A 140 2.17 5.46 7.37
CA ALA A 140 2.06 4.01 7.26
C ALA A 140 0.60 3.56 6.96
N ILE A 141 -0.38 4.16 7.63
CA ILE A 141 -1.81 3.91 7.37
C ILE A 141 -2.21 4.34 5.95
N GLN A 142 -1.77 5.52 5.49
CA GLN A 142 -2.06 6.00 4.13
C GLN A 142 -1.48 5.06 3.06
N HIS A 143 -0.26 4.56 3.25
CA HIS A 143 0.33 3.57 2.35
C HIS A 143 -0.46 2.26 2.30
N LEU A 144 -0.95 1.76 3.45
CA LEU A 144 -1.78 0.56 3.52
C LEU A 144 -3.14 0.76 2.84
N GLN A 145 -3.78 1.92 3.02
CA GLN A 145 -5.04 2.27 2.33
C GLN A 145 -4.86 2.37 0.81
N GLN A 146 -3.71 2.85 0.35
CA GLN A 146 -3.40 2.91 -1.07
C GLN A 146 -3.24 1.49 -1.66
N VAL A 147 -2.61 0.58 -0.94
CA VAL A 147 -2.52 -0.84 -1.31
C VAL A 147 -3.92 -1.45 -1.38
N GLU A 148 -4.78 -1.22 -0.39
CA GLU A 148 -6.17 -1.69 -0.35
C GLU A 148 -6.98 -1.20 -1.57
N THR A 149 -6.89 0.10 -1.88
CA THR A 149 -7.56 0.68 -3.06
C THR A 149 -7.09 0.05 -4.37
N MET A 150 -5.79 -0.24 -4.50
CA MET A 150 -5.24 -0.92 -5.68
C MET A 150 -5.77 -2.36 -5.81
N LEU A 151 -5.97 -3.07 -4.70
CA LEU A 151 -6.55 -4.42 -4.69
C LEU A 151 -8.04 -4.40 -5.12
N GLU A 152 -8.83 -3.44 -4.64
CA GLU A 152 -10.25 -3.29 -4.97
C GLU A 152 -10.53 -3.02 -6.45
N GLN A 153 -9.67 -2.25 -7.12
CA GLN A 153 -9.83 -1.91 -8.55
C GLN A 153 -9.67 -3.12 -9.47
N ILE A 154 -9.01 -4.18 -9.02
CA ILE A 154 -8.67 -5.36 -9.84
C ILE A 154 -9.57 -6.55 -9.51
N VAL A 155 -9.97 -6.72 -8.25
CA VAL A 155 -10.96 -7.73 -7.85
C VAL A 155 -12.13 -7.05 -7.14
N PRO A 156 -13.14 -6.58 -7.90
CA PRO A 156 -14.34 -6.01 -7.31
C PRO A 156 -15.01 -7.03 -6.39
N GLY A 157 -15.10 -6.72 -5.09
CA GLY A 157 -15.76 -7.58 -4.10
C GLY A 157 -14.87 -8.32 -3.10
N VAL A 158 -13.53 -8.18 -3.15
CA VAL A 158 -12.66 -8.72 -2.08
C VAL A 158 -12.94 -8.05 -0.74
N SER A 159 -13.16 -6.74 -0.73
CA SER A 159 -13.47 -5.99 0.51
C SER A 159 -14.87 -6.30 1.08
N ALA A 160 -15.80 -6.81 0.26
CA ALA A 160 -17.13 -7.22 0.73
C ALA A 160 -17.07 -8.46 1.66
N ALA A 161 -15.99 -9.23 1.63
CA ALA A 161 -15.76 -10.34 2.57
C ALA A 161 -15.11 -9.90 3.89
N THR A 162 -14.51 -8.70 3.94
CA THR A 162 -13.85 -8.11 5.12
C THR A 162 -14.60 -6.91 5.70
N ASP A 163 -15.86 -6.68 5.29
CA ASP A 163 -16.74 -5.58 5.74
C ASP A 163 -17.12 -5.62 7.25
N ALA A 164 -16.42 -6.43 8.04
CA ALA A 164 -16.37 -6.29 9.47
C ALA A 164 -15.32 -5.22 9.85
N MET A 165 -15.69 -3.96 9.64
CA MET A 165 -15.25 -2.83 10.45
C MET A 165 -13.74 -2.62 10.56
N VAL A 166 -13.11 -2.04 9.53
CA VAL A 166 -11.84 -1.32 9.74
C VAL A 166 -12.20 0.05 10.32
N PRO A 167 -11.95 0.33 11.61
CA PRO A 167 -12.23 1.65 12.16
C PRO A 167 -11.32 2.64 11.43
N GLN A 168 -11.85 3.77 10.95
CA GLN A 168 -10.98 4.88 10.58
C GLN A 168 -10.20 5.28 11.84
N VAL A 169 -8.93 4.86 11.91
CA VAL A 169 -8.04 5.21 13.01
C VAL A 169 -7.72 6.69 12.89
N LYS A 170 -8.58 7.53 13.48
CA LYS A 170 -8.25 8.92 13.77
C LYS A 170 -7.16 8.92 14.83
N VAL A 171 -5.90 8.93 14.40
CA VAL A 171 -4.75 9.14 15.29
C VAL A 171 -4.82 10.58 15.80
N GLN A 172 -5.56 10.80 16.88
CA GLN A 172 -5.54 12.04 17.64
C GLN A 172 -4.28 12.03 18.49
N ALA A 173 -3.25 12.77 18.08
CA ALA A 173 -2.12 13.07 18.94
C ALA A 173 -2.64 13.97 20.08
N GLN A 174 -2.86 13.39 21.26
CA GLN A 174 -3.45 14.09 22.42
C GLN A 174 -2.49 15.09 23.08
N MET A 175 -1.19 15.05 22.78
CA MET A 175 -0.23 16.10 23.14
C MET A 175 0.23 16.83 21.88
N ARG A 176 -0.34 18.01 21.65
CA ARG A 176 0.03 18.94 20.58
C ARG A 176 0.98 19.98 21.16
N THR A 177 2.27 19.87 20.86
CA THR A 177 3.28 20.87 21.26
C THR A 177 3.52 21.93 20.19
N THR A 178 2.96 21.75 18.98
CA THR A 178 3.11 22.67 17.84
C THR A 178 1.76 23.14 17.32
N SER A 179 1.68 24.39 16.85
CA SER A 179 0.48 24.98 16.25
C SER A 179 0.19 24.39 14.86
N ASP A 180 -1.08 24.43 14.41
CA ASP A 180 -1.49 23.93 13.08
C ASP A 180 -0.72 24.60 11.92
N ALA A 181 -0.21 25.83 12.13
CA ALA A 181 0.61 26.56 11.15
C ALA A 181 2.04 26.00 11.00
N ALA A 182 2.63 25.43 12.05
CA ALA A 182 3.95 24.80 11.98
C ALA A 182 3.93 23.52 11.14
N GLN A 183 2.77 22.83 11.07
CA GLN A 183 2.56 21.62 10.27
C GLN A 183 2.33 21.89 8.77
N ALA A 184 2.16 23.16 8.37
CA ALA A 184 2.13 23.53 6.95
C ALA A 184 3.54 23.59 6.34
N THR A 185 4.60 23.42 7.15
CA THR A 185 5.94 23.23 6.63
C THR A 185 6.10 21.82 6.05
N PRO A 186 6.85 21.66 4.96
CA PRO A 186 7.08 20.35 4.37
C PRO A 186 7.70 19.41 5.41
N ASP A 187 7.10 18.23 5.50
CA ASP A 187 7.45 17.19 6.43
C ASP A 187 8.94 16.80 6.26
N LEU A 188 9.64 16.57 7.37
CA LEU A 188 11.09 16.34 7.35
C LEU A 188 11.41 15.08 6.54
N SER A 189 12.51 15.12 5.78
CA SER A 189 13.03 13.93 5.10
C SER A 189 13.54 12.91 6.12
N GLN A 190 13.48 11.62 5.80
CA GLN A 190 13.94 10.55 6.70
C GLN A 190 15.37 10.79 7.19
N ASP A 191 16.29 11.20 6.32
CA ASP A 191 17.68 11.49 6.69
C ASP A 191 17.80 12.63 7.73
N ALA A 192 16.88 13.59 7.71
CA ALA A 192 16.88 14.71 8.65
C ALA A 192 16.32 14.29 10.01
N ILE A 193 15.34 13.38 10.01
CA ILE A 193 14.77 12.77 11.22
C ILE A 193 15.82 11.87 11.87
N ASP A 194 16.51 11.04 11.08
CA ASP A 194 17.58 10.16 11.57
C ASP A 194 18.76 10.97 12.12
N ALA A 195 19.09 12.11 11.51
CA ALA A 195 20.11 13.03 12.03
C ALA A 195 19.69 13.70 13.35
N LEU A 196 18.40 14.02 13.52
CA LEU A 196 17.83 14.56 14.76
C LEU A 196 17.83 13.52 15.88
N LEU A 197 17.42 12.28 15.59
CA LEU A 197 17.39 11.17 16.55
C LEU A 197 18.77 10.67 16.96
N ASN A 198 19.76 10.72 16.06
CA ASN A 198 21.15 10.33 16.35
C ASN A 198 22.00 11.47 16.93
N GLY A 199 21.41 12.61 17.27
CA GLY A 199 22.10 13.74 17.93
C GLY A 199 23.11 14.49 17.06
N ALA A 200 23.07 14.33 15.73
CA ALA A 200 24.00 14.98 14.80
C ALA A 200 23.48 16.32 14.25
N GLY A 201 22.20 16.63 14.43
CA GLY A 201 21.60 17.89 14.01
C GLY A 201 21.65 18.95 15.11
N ALA A 202 22.62 19.85 15.05
CA ALA A 202 22.44 21.16 15.69
C ALA A 202 21.20 21.80 15.05
N ALA A 203 20.12 21.94 15.80
CA ALA A 203 18.97 22.71 15.36
C ALA A 203 19.46 24.11 14.92
N PRO A 204 18.99 24.66 13.78
CA PRO A 204 19.23 26.06 13.51
C PRO A 204 18.64 26.82 14.71
N ALA A 205 19.50 27.51 15.45
CA ALA A 205 19.07 28.31 16.58
C ALA A 205 17.94 29.23 16.09
N ALA A 206 16.72 28.98 16.56
CA ALA A 206 15.64 29.93 16.38
C ALA A 206 16.16 31.27 16.89
N ALA A 207 16.13 32.29 16.03
CA ALA A 207 16.60 33.62 16.40
C ALA A 207 15.94 34.00 17.74
N PRO A 208 16.70 34.50 18.72
CA PRO A 208 16.13 34.85 20.01
C PRO A 208 15.00 35.85 19.79
N MET A 209 13.79 35.47 20.20
CA MET A 209 12.62 36.34 20.10
C MET A 209 12.93 37.67 20.77
N SER A 210 12.64 38.75 20.07
CA SER A 210 12.89 40.08 20.59
C SER A 210 11.98 40.37 21.78
N GLN A 211 12.46 41.17 22.72
CA GLN A 211 11.67 41.56 23.91
C GLN A 211 10.29 42.14 23.52
N ALA A 212 10.19 42.80 22.37
CA ALA A 212 8.93 43.33 21.85
C ALA A 212 7.91 42.24 21.47
N GLU A 213 8.36 41.09 20.97
CA GLU A 213 7.49 39.94 20.66
C GLU A 213 7.02 39.22 21.92
N ILE A 214 7.85 39.20 22.96
CA ILE A 214 7.51 38.67 24.29
C ILE A 214 6.44 39.55 24.95
N ASP A 215 6.61 40.87 24.91
CA ASP A 215 5.66 41.81 25.52
C ASP A 215 4.30 41.81 24.80
N ALA A 216 4.28 41.54 23.50
CA ALA A 216 3.05 41.42 22.71
C ALA A 216 2.25 40.14 23.03
N LEU A 217 2.92 39.05 23.39
CA LEU A 217 2.27 37.79 23.77
C LEU A 217 1.64 37.82 25.16
N LEU A 218 2.13 38.68 26.06
CA LEU A 218 1.69 38.75 27.45
C LEU A 218 0.57 39.79 27.69
N ASN A 219 0.34 40.71 26.75
CA ASN A 219 -0.65 41.79 26.86
C ASN A 219 -1.82 41.67 25.86
N GLY A 220 -2.04 40.47 25.29
CA GLY A 220 -3.19 40.13 24.43
C GLY A 220 -4.32 39.49 25.20
#